data_AF-A0A4Q0SX93-F1
#
_entry.id   AF-A0A4Q0SX93-F1
#
_cell.length_a   1.000
_cell.length_b   1.000
_cell.length_c   1.000
_cell.angle_alpha   90.00
_cell.angle_beta   90.00
_cell.angle_gamma   90.00
#
_symmetry.space_group_name_H-M   'P 1'
#
loop_
_entity.id
_entity.type
_entity.pdbx_description
1 polymer ?
#
loop_
_entity_poly.entity_id
_entity_poly.type
_entity_poly.pdbx_seq_one_letter_code
_entity_poly.pdbx_strand_id
1 'polypeptide(L)'
;MNFRRNLAAGFLLTALAATALPASAGILGKKKKDVESPGLRPTASQNALIDKAIAREKVVTKILKDRTPLVETYIQNMKPDPLLLQEPESDQHFLGRVEFGRIIGDAAYDKNPGNSKDTGKKLGFIHSMNFMSGVSSSLRLTFHESGFVQMILMDSNDFDRQHYTFAFVRNDFLGNVPTSVFDVTPVGGKNAYGRFFGRIWIENRNGNVVRFNGDFGGTEEARREFYHFDSWRTNVQPDLWMPTSVYIEESDPKSHTNALRFKAINHIWGYSLKVPAANAENTSLDVVGATDVSNDAQDVSPLGAQRAWVQQAEDNVIERLYQAGLLDAPSDFDKTLEALANNILVYNNITVSTPIRVRTLLTEPLESLAIGNTIVISKSLLDTTAVITADGAQQTANLNAILAFQLAHIILGHRLDTKYAFNDRLLFPSTSVFQRIPMHHTLADNTAAAKKAMELLNAKELVDGQRYFGLYLAQLQERVKGLKALTEPVIGDSLVRSDDPNAFWLQGMIAKGGKLDMNDTKQLAAMPLSSFLRFDPWTDKVISMHTAIEPILGAPDKMPFEVAPVYLKLSYYKAPAADAAPAGVQTGPPPTDNTAPAPAAPTGTAQNATPNQ
;
A
#
# COMPACT_ATOMS: atom_id res chain seq x y z
N MET A 1 24.31 -59.69 0.59
CA MET A 1 23.27 -60.60 1.11
C MET A 1 21.92 -60.10 0.63
N ASN A 2 21.21 -60.96 -0.09
CA ASN A 2 19.96 -60.69 -0.81
C ASN A 2 18.83 -60.26 0.14
N PHE A 3 17.93 -59.38 -0.31
CA PHE A 3 16.55 -59.80 -0.62
C PHE A 3 15.79 -58.69 -1.37
N ARG A 4 15.32 -59.04 -2.57
CA ARG A 4 14.40 -58.30 -3.42
C ARG A 4 12.98 -58.85 -3.20
N ARG A 5 12.03 -57.91 -3.03
CA ARG A 5 10.73 -57.75 -3.73
C ARG A 5 9.73 -58.92 -3.90
N ASN A 6 8.51 -58.59 -3.43
CA ASN A 6 7.22 -58.51 -4.14
C ASN A 6 6.36 -59.76 -4.45
N LEU A 7 5.04 -59.48 -4.42
CA LEU A 7 3.85 -60.18 -4.97
C LEU A 7 3.25 -61.22 -4.01
N ALA A 8 1.94 -61.40 -3.83
CA ALA A 8 0.69 -60.92 -4.45
C ALA A 8 -0.46 -61.30 -3.48
N ALA A 9 -1.47 -60.43 -3.28
CA ALA A 9 -2.84 -60.56 -3.77
C ALA A 9 -3.66 -61.79 -3.27
N GLY A 10 -4.85 -61.51 -2.72
CA GLY A 10 -5.98 -62.45 -2.79
C GLY A 10 -6.91 -62.51 -1.57
N PHE A 11 -8.06 -61.82 -1.70
CA PHE A 11 -9.43 -62.31 -1.36
C PHE A 11 -9.75 -62.57 0.13
N LEU A 12 -10.96 -62.42 0.69
CA LEU A 12 -12.37 -62.39 0.24
C LEU A 12 -13.21 -61.93 1.47
N LEU A 13 -14.35 -61.25 1.23
CA LEU A 13 -15.70 -61.39 1.87
C LEU A 13 -15.81 -61.58 3.41
N THR A 14 -16.77 -61.04 4.18
CA THR A 14 -18.21 -60.81 4.00
C THR A 14 -18.77 -60.26 5.33
N ALA A 15 -19.81 -59.41 5.29
CA ALA A 15 -20.97 -59.38 6.21
C ALA A 15 -21.76 -58.07 5.94
N LEU A 16 -22.73 -58.05 5.02
CA LEU A 16 -24.16 -58.32 5.24
C LEU A 16 -24.76 -57.74 6.53
N ALA A 17 -25.51 -56.64 6.39
CA ALA A 17 -26.71 -56.37 7.18
C ALA A 17 -27.68 -55.54 6.32
N ALA A 18 -28.79 -56.17 5.94
CA ALA A 18 -29.93 -55.58 5.26
C ALA A 18 -31.13 -55.54 6.23
N THR A 19 -31.96 -54.50 6.10
CA THR A 19 -33.40 -54.34 6.48
C THR A 19 -33.60 -52.86 6.90
N ALA A 20 -34.61 -52.09 6.50
CA ALA A 20 -35.79 -52.30 5.69
C ALA A 20 -36.21 -50.95 5.06
N LEU A 21 -36.71 -50.97 3.82
CA LEU A 21 -37.38 -49.86 3.15
C LEU A 21 -38.87 -50.17 3.03
N PRO A 22 -39.79 -49.21 3.25
CA PRO A 22 -41.10 -49.28 2.61
C PRO A 22 -41.01 -48.66 1.22
N ALA A 23 -41.32 -49.47 0.21
CA ALA A 23 -41.54 -49.03 -1.15
C ALA A 23 -42.89 -48.29 -1.25
N SER A 24 -42.87 -47.06 -1.75
CA SER A 24 -44.00 -46.48 -2.45
C SER A 24 -43.50 -45.84 -3.74
N ALA A 25 -43.86 -46.48 -4.84
CA ALA A 25 -43.63 -45.97 -6.19
C ALA A 25 -44.63 -44.85 -6.49
N GLY A 26 -44.12 -43.72 -7.01
CA GLY A 26 -44.93 -42.58 -7.40
C GLY A 26 -44.14 -41.55 -8.20
N ILE A 27 -44.14 -41.74 -9.53
CA ILE A 27 -44.25 -40.74 -10.62
C ILE A 27 -43.22 -39.58 -10.68
N LEU A 28 -42.55 -39.54 -11.83
CA LEU A 28 -41.82 -38.44 -12.49
C LEU A 28 -41.75 -37.09 -11.77
N GLY A 29 -40.53 -36.72 -11.40
CA GLY A 29 -40.10 -35.34 -11.27
C GLY A 29 -38.59 -35.29 -11.08
N LYS A 30 -37.83 -34.97 -12.14
CA LYS A 30 -36.42 -34.58 -11.99
C LYS A 30 -36.37 -33.29 -11.17
N LYS A 31 -36.32 -33.39 -9.84
CA LYS A 31 -35.92 -32.28 -8.98
C LYS A 31 -34.47 -31.96 -9.34
N LYS A 32 -34.25 -30.74 -9.84
CA LYS A 32 -32.91 -30.13 -9.84
C LYS A 32 -32.39 -30.24 -8.41
N LYS A 33 -31.17 -30.75 -8.24
CA LYS A 33 -30.42 -30.55 -7.01
C LYS A 33 -30.18 -29.05 -6.92
N ASP A 34 -30.99 -28.36 -6.12
CA ASP A 34 -30.67 -27.00 -5.70
C ASP A 34 -29.36 -27.07 -4.91
N VAL A 35 -28.44 -26.17 -5.23
CA VAL A 35 -27.21 -25.98 -4.46
C VAL A 35 -27.66 -25.58 -3.06
N GLU A 36 -27.43 -26.47 -2.09
CA GLU A 36 -27.87 -26.31 -0.71
C GLU A 36 -27.03 -25.21 -0.07
N SER A 37 -27.54 -23.96 -0.05
CA SER A 37 -26.93 -22.89 0.73
C SER A 37 -27.13 -23.21 2.22
N PRO A 38 -26.07 -23.39 3.02
CA PRO A 38 -26.18 -23.80 4.43
C PRO A 38 -26.73 -22.69 5.36
N GLY A 39 -27.10 -21.51 4.84
CA GLY A 39 -27.57 -20.37 5.61
C GLY A 39 -29.05 -20.43 5.98
N LEU A 40 -29.40 -19.85 7.14
CA LEU A 40 -30.78 -19.73 7.60
C LEU A 40 -31.54 -18.66 6.80
N ARG A 41 -32.86 -18.81 6.69
CA ARG A 41 -33.72 -17.75 6.15
C ARG A 41 -33.59 -16.49 7.02
N PRO A 42 -33.35 -15.31 6.43
CA PRO A 42 -33.20 -14.09 7.21
C PRO A 42 -34.47 -13.71 7.99
N THR A 43 -34.30 -13.25 9.23
CA THR A 43 -35.39 -12.68 10.05
C THR A 43 -35.88 -11.34 9.49
N ALA A 44 -36.96 -10.77 10.05
CA ALA A 44 -37.46 -9.46 9.62
C ALA A 44 -36.43 -8.34 9.79
N SER A 45 -35.69 -8.32 10.90
CA SER A 45 -34.64 -7.32 11.14
C SER A 45 -33.44 -7.50 10.20
N GLN A 46 -33.07 -8.75 9.91
CA GLN A 46 -32.02 -9.06 8.94
C GLN A 46 -32.43 -8.68 7.52
N ASN A 47 -33.69 -8.90 7.15
CA ASN A 47 -34.21 -8.44 5.86
C ASN A 47 -34.17 -6.91 5.75
N ALA A 48 -34.54 -6.18 6.80
CA ALA A 48 -34.41 -4.72 6.82
C ALA A 48 -32.95 -4.26 6.69
N LEU A 49 -32.00 -5.00 7.26
CA LEU A 49 -30.56 -4.73 7.09
C LEU A 49 -30.09 -4.97 5.65
N ILE A 50 -30.53 -6.06 5.02
CA ILE A 50 -30.26 -6.35 3.60
C ILE A 50 -30.83 -5.24 2.70
N ASP A 51 -32.05 -4.76 2.99
CA ASP A 51 -32.67 -3.69 2.19
C ASP A 51 -31.88 -2.38 2.30
N LYS A 52 -31.38 -2.06 3.50
CA LYS A 52 -30.45 -0.93 3.69
C LYS A 52 -29.17 -1.13 2.89
N ALA A 53 -28.59 -2.32 2.90
CA ALA A 53 -27.37 -2.62 2.15
C ALA A 53 -27.53 -2.46 0.65
N ILE A 54 -28.64 -2.95 0.09
CA ILE A 54 -28.97 -2.74 -1.32
C ILE A 54 -29.06 -1.24 -1.65
N ALA A 55 -29.72 -0.45 -0.80
CA ALA A 55 -29.81 1.00 -1.01
C ALA A 55 -28.44 1.69 -0.89
N ARG A 56 -27.61 1.28 0.09
CA ARG A 56 -26.27 1.83 0.31
C ARG A 56 -25.31 1.50 -0.83
N GLU A 57 -25.38 0.29 -1.38
CA GLU A 57 -24.52 -0.11 -2.50
C GLU A 57 -24.75 0.76 -3.74
N LYS A 58 -26.00 1.17 -3.99
CA LYS A 58 -26.32 2.13 -5.07
C LYS A 58 -25.69 3.50 -4.84
N VAL A 59 -25.66 3.96 -3.59
CA VAL A 59 -25.01 5.22 -3.21
C VAL A 59 -23.50 5.12 -3.39
N VAL A 60 -22.87 4.04 -2.91
CA VAL A 60 -21.43 3.79 -3.07
C VAL A 60 -21.06 3.75 -4.55
N THR A 61 -21.83 3.02 -5.36
CA THR A 61 -21.63 2.91 -6.81
C THR A 61 -21.71 4.28 -7.48
N LYS A 62 -22.71 5.11 -7.14
CA LYS A 62 -22.84 6.47 -7.67
C LYS A 62 -21.62 7.33 -7.30
N ILE A 63 -21.19 7.29 -6.05
CA ILE A 63 -20.03 8.05 -5.59
C ILE A 63 -18.77 7.59 -6.34
N LEU A 64 -18.58 6.28 -6.53
CA LEU A 64 -17.42 5.74 -7.24
C LEU A 64 -17.36 6.20 -8.70
N LYS A 65 -18.50 6.26 -9.41
CA LYS A 65 -18.56 6.73 -10.81
C LYS A 65 -18.00 8.14 -10.99
N ASP A 66 -18.11 8.99 -9.98
CA ASP A 66 -17.65 10.38 -10.01
C ASP A 66 -16.17 10.54 -9.61
N ARG A 67 -15.42 9.43 -9.40
CA ARG A 67 -14.05 9.45 -8.90
C ARG A 67 -13.05 8.81 -9.88
N THR A 68 -11.81 9.25 -9.75
CA THR A 68 -10.67 8.76 -10.55
C THR A 68 -9.47 8.40 -9.65
N PRO A 69 -9.60 7.40 -8.76
CA PRO A 69 -8.52 7.02 -7.85
C PRO A 69 -7.32 6.42 -8.59
N LEU A 70 -6.21 6.28 -7.89
CA LEU A 70 -5.14 5.37 -8.31
C LEU A 70 -5.49 3.95 -7.89
N VAL A 71 -5.20 3.01 -8.78
CA VAL A 71 -5.26 1.58 -8.53
C VAL A 71 -3.91 0.99 -8.84
N GLU A 72 -3.31 0.35 -7.86
CA GLU A 72 -2.12 -0.48 -8.01
C GLU A 72 -2.51 -1.94 -7.98
N THR A 73 -2.08 -2.70 -8.99
CA THR A 73 -2.26 -4.15 -9.06
C THR A 73 -0.90 -4.80 -9.06
N TYR A 74 -0.66 -5.64 -8.06
CA TYR A 74 0.55 -6.47 -7.98
C TYR A 74 0.19 -7.94 -8.00
N ILE A 75 0.83 -8.71 -8.88
CA ILE A 75 0.51 -10.11 -9.18
C ILE A 75 1.76 -10.96 -8.99
N GLN A 76 1.62 -12.12 -8.36
CA GLN A 76 2.64 -13.15 -8.28
C GLN A 76 2.11 -14.45 -8.85
N ASN A 77 2.72 -14.93 -9.94
CA ASN A 77 2.50 -16.29 -10.41
C ASN A 77 3.28 -17.24 -9.52
N MET A 78 2.61 -18.27 -9.03
CA MET A 78 3.15 -19.19 -8.03
C MET A 78 3.58 -20.50 -8.70
N LYS A 79 4.59 -21.14 -8.13
CA LYS A 79 4.99 -22.51 -8.46
C LYS A 79 5.14 -23.34 -7.17
N PRO A 80 4.98 -24.66 -7.24
CA PRO A 80 5.22 -25.53 -6.08
C PRO A 80 6.67 -25.45 -5.59
N ASP A 81 6.86 -25.51 -4.28
CA ASP A 81 8.17 -25.62 -3.63
C ASP A 81 8.13 -26.72 -2.54
N PRO A 82 9.12 -27.63 -2.46
CA PRO A 82 9.10 -28.72 -1.49
C PRO A 82 9.17 -28.28 -0.02
N LEU A 83 9.77 -27.13 0.27
CA LEU A 83 9.98 -26.64 1.64
C LEU A 83 8.90 -25.61 2.04
N LEU A 84 8.56 -24.71 1.13
CA LEU A 84 7.65 -23.60 1.35
C LEU A 84 6.22 -23.89 0.91
N LEU A 85 5.96 -25.10 0.41
CA LEU A 85 4.76 -25.52 -0.33
C LEU A 85 4.65 -24.87 -1.71
N GLN A 86 4.90 -23.57 -1.78
CA GLN A 86 4.92 -22.79 -3.00
C GLN A 86 5.78 -21.53 -2.85
N GLU A 87 6.16 -20.95 -3.97
CA GLU A 87 6.88 -19.67 -4.02
C GLU A 87 6.55 -18.90 -5.30
N PRO A 88 6.79 -17.57 -5.33
CA PRO A 88 6.67 -16.78 -6.56
C PRO A 88 7.66 -17.25 -7.64
N GLU A 89 7.16 -17.57 -8.82
CA GLU A 89 7.96 -17.84 -10.02
C GLU A 89 8.24 -16.56 -10.83
N SER A 90 7.23 -15.70 -10.94
CA SER A 90 7.30 -14.42 -11.63
C SER A 90 6.30 -13.44 -11.04
N ASP A 91 6.53 -12.16 -11.22
CA ASP A 91 5.67 -11.08 -10.76
C ASP A 91 5.35 -10.06 -11.85
N GLN A 92 4.29 -9.28 -11.62
CA GLN A 92 3.87 -8.18 -12.47
C GLN A 92 3.35 -7.04 -11.59
N HIS A 93 3.66 -5.82 -11.99
CA HIS A 93 3.24 -4.60 -11.30
C HIS A 93 2.56 -3.66 -12.29
N PHE A 94 1.42 -3.12 -11.88
CA PHE A 94 0.64 -2.15 -12.64
C PHE A 94 0.18 -1.05 -11.71
N LEU A 95 0.21 0.19 -12.17
CA LEU A 95 -0.26 1.34 -11.42
C LEU A 95 -0.90 2.33 -12.37
N GLY A 96 -2.19 2.62 -12.21
CA GLY A 96 -2.91 3.51 -13.10
C GLY A 96 -3.94 4.37 -12.39
N ARG A 97 -4.23 5.53 -12.98
CA ARG A 97 -5.46 6.27 -12.65
C ARG A 97 -6.63 5.62 -13.35
N VAL A 98 -7.69 5.35 -12.60
CA VAL A 98 -8.82 4.57 -13.09
C VAL A 98 -10.08 5.43 -13.09
N GLU A 99 -10.64 5.67 -14.27
CA GLU A 99 -11.93 6.36 -14.40
C GLU A 99 -13.10 5.41 -14.13
N PHE A 100 -13.51 5.32 -12.87
CA PHE A 100 -14.58 4.41 -12.46
C PHE A 100 -15.91 4.66 -13.19
N GLY A 101 -16.24 5.90 -13.57
CA GLY A 101 -17.43 6.19 -14.37
C GLY A 101 -17.48 5.46 -15.72
N ARG A 102 -16.32 5.17 -16.34
CA ARG A 102 -16.24 4.43 -17.62
C ARG A 102 -16.28 2.90 -17.42
N ILE A 103 -15.89 2.41 -16.24
CA ILE A 103 -15.82 0.98 -15.94
C ILE A 103 -17.12 0.49 -15.28
N ILE A 104 -17.74 1.36 -14.48
CA ILE A 104 -18.96 1.09 -13.72
C ILE A 104 -20.14 1.61 -14.54
N GLY A 105 -20.62 0.84 -15.52
CA GLY A 105 -21.82 1.18 -16.29
C GLY A 105 -21.89 0.58 -17.70
N ASP A 106 -20.75 0.29 -18.32
CA ASP A 106 -20.69 -0.42 -19.58
C ASP A 106 -20.46 -1.93 -19.32
N ALA A 107 -21.51 -2.69 -19.60
CA ALA A 107 -21.63 -4.16 -19.55
C ALA A 107 -21.55 -4.84 -18.17
N ALA A 108 -22.66 -5.44 -17.75
CA ALA A 108 -22.61 -6.63 -16.92
C ALA A 108 -21.72 -7.64 -17.64
N TYR A 109 -20.52 -7.95 -17.09
CA TYR A 109 -19.47 -8.80 -17.65
C TYR A 109 -19.84 -9.34 -19.04
N ASP A 110 -19.67 -8.49 -20.06
CA ASP A 110 -20.27 -8.74 -21.38
C ASP A 110 -19.93 -10.17 -21.77
N LYS A 111 -20.96 -10.98 -22.07
CA LYS A 111 -20.86 -12.42 -22.37
C LYS A 111 -19.89 -12.65 -23.53
N ASN A 112 -18.60 -12.64 -23.26
CA ASN A 112 -17.57 -13.02 -24.18
C ASN A 112 -17.27 -14.50 -23.92
N PRO A 113 -17.59 -15.42 -24.86
CA PRO A 113 -17.26 -16.82 -24.73
C PRO A 113 -15.74 -16.99 -24.92
N GLY A 114 -14.96 -16.62 -23.91
CA GLY A 114 -13.52 -16.45 -24.00
C GLY A 114 -12.69 -17.64 -23.53
N ASN A 115 -13.28 -18.62 -22.84
CA ASN A 115 -12.51 -19.72 -22.24
C ASN A 115 -12.91 -21.12 -22.74
N SER A 116 -13.72 -21.20 -23.80
CA SER A 116 -14.12 -22.48 -24.39
C SER A 116 -14.23 -22.38 -25.90
N LYS A 117 -13.07 -22.44 -26.58
CA LYS A 117 -12.79 -23.33 -27.72
C LYS A 117 -11.52 -22.89 -28.41
N ASP A 118 -10.51 -23.71 -28.25
CA ASP A 118 -9.36 -23.76 -29.13
C ASP A 118 -9.85 -24.02 -30.56
N THR A 119 -9.84 -22.98 -31.40
CA THR A 119 -9.85 -23.13 -32.86
C THR A 119 -8.99 -22.01 -33.42
N GLY A 120 -7.82 -22.40 -33.93
CA GLY A 120 -6.76 -21.50 -34.34
C GLY A 120 -7.24 -20.37 -35.25
N LYS A 121 -7.03 -19.14 -34.79
CA LYS A 121 -6.64 -17.95 -35.56
C LYS A 121 -6.29 -16.85 -34.57
N LYS A 122 -5.04 -16.37 -34.67
CA LYS A 122 -4.56 -15.16 -34.01
C LYS A 122 -5.45 -13.97 -34.41
N LEU A 123 -6.31 -13.46 -33.53
CA LEU A 123 -6.63 -12.03 -33.37
C LEU A 123 -7.74 -11.79 -32.32
N GLY A 124 -7.51 -10.79 -31.46
CA GLY A 124 -8.53 -9.77 -31.19
C GLY A 124 -9.33 -9.85 -29.90
N PHE A 125 -8.72 -9.54 -28.75
CA PHE A 125 -9.41 -8.89 -27.63
C PHE A 125 -8.57 -7.71 -27.12
N ILE A 126 -8.51 -6.68 -27.96
CA ILE A 126 -8.01 -5.35 -27.63
C ILE A 126 -9.25 -4.52 -27.27
N HIS A 127 -9.37 -4.13 -26.01
CA HIS A 127 -9.86 -2.80 -25.58
C HIS A 127 -9.70 -2.68 -24.06
N SER A 128 -8.46 -2.46 -23.59
CA SER A 128 -8.24 -1.91 -22.25
C SER A 128 -7.16 -0.83 -22.15
N MET A 129 -6.42 -0.53 -23.23
CA MET A 129 -5.38 0.51 -23.20
C MET A 129 -5.91 1.96 -23.12
N ASN A 130 -7.23 2.19 -23.16
CA ASN A 130 -7.82 3.53 -23.07
C ASN A 130 -8.44 3.87 -21.71
N PHE A 131 -8.46 2.93 -20.75
CA PHE A 131 -9.05 3.18 -19.42
C PHE A 131 -8.01 3.57 -18.36
N MET A 132 -6.74 3.24 -18.61
CA MET A 132 -5.60 3.73 -17.84
C MET A 132 -4.87 4.78 -18.66
N SER A 133 -5.06 6.06 -18.34
CA SER A 133 -4.28 7.11 -18.98
C SER A 133 -2.88 7.15 -18.37
N GLY A 134 -1.87 6.73 -19.15
CA GLY A 134 -0.45 7.01 -18.93
C GLY A 134 0.26 6.13 -17.88
N VAL A 135 1.00 5.12 -18.35
CA VAL A 135 2.06 4.40 -17.61
C VAL A 135 3.05 3.79 -18.63
N SER A 136 4.31 3.61 -18.26
CA SER A 136 5.51 3.35 -19.10
C SER A 136 5.41 2.18 -20.12
N SER A 137 6.20 2.29 -21.19
CA SER A 137 6.34 1.30 -22.29
C SER A 137 7.05 -0.01 -21.89
N SER A 138 7.38 -0.23 -20.61
CA SER A 138 7.89 -1.51 -20.10
C SER A 138 6.78 -2.45 -19.60
N LEU A 139 5.54 -1.98 -19.53
CA LEU A 139 4.35 -2.78 -19.16
C LEU A 139 3.92 -3.69 -20.31
N ARG A 140 4.45 -4.93 -20.32
CA ARG A 140 4.02 -5.97 -21.26
C ARG A 140 2.67 -6.54 -20.82
N LEU A 141 1.61 -5.95 -21.34
CA LEU A 141 0.22 -6.35 -21.18
C LEU A 141 -0.01 -7.77 -21.74
N THR A 142 -0.09 -8.74 -20.84
CA THR A 142 -0.71 -10.04 -21.14
C THR A 142 -1.55 -10.53 -19.97
N PHE A 143 -2.39 -9.67 -19.37
CA PHE A 143 -3.51 -10.09 -18.50
C PHE A 143 -4.48 -8.92 -18.28
N HIS A 144 -5.79 -9.22 -18.19
CA HIS A 144 -6.88 -8.25 -18.36
C HIS A 144 -7.15 -7.39 -17.11
N GLU A 145 -6.58 -6.18 -17.06
CA GLU A 145 -6.73 -5.19 -15.98
C GLU A 145 -8.19 -4.82 -15.65
N SER A 146 -9.11 -4.88 -16.62
CA SER A 146 -10.53 -4.56 -16.41
C SER A 146 -11.24 -5.53 -15.46
N GLY A 147 -10.83 -6.81 -15.44
CA GLY A 147 -11.43 -7.81 -14.55
C GLY A 147 -11.08 -7.60 -13.08
N PHE A 148 -9.85 -7.17 -12.79
CA PHE A 148 -9.40 -6.87 -11.44
C PHE A 148 -10.08 -5.64 -10.84
N VAL A 149 -10.30 -4.61 -11.66
CA VAL A 149 -11.02 -3.40 -11.23
C VAL A 149 -12.51 -3.68 -10.99
N GLN A 150 -13.14 -4.59 -11.73
CA GLN A 150 -14.54 -4.94 -11.50
C GLN A 150 -14.77 -5.60 -10.13
N MET A 151 -13.76 -6.28 -9.55
CA MET A 151 -13.83 -6.94 -8.24
C MET A 151 -13.92 -5.96 -7.05
N ILE A 152 -13.88 -4.64 -7.29
CA ILE A 152 -14.11 -3.62 -6.25
C ILE A 152 -15.60 -3.45 -5.89
N LEU A 153 -16.50 -3.99 -6.72
CA LEU A 153 -17.95 -4.00 -6.52
C LEU A 153 -18.50 -5.43 -6.62
N MET A 154 -19.60 -5.70 -5.92
CA MET A 154 -20.33 -6.96 -6.06
C MET A 154 -21.14 -6.97 -7.36
N ASP A 155 -21.91 -5.92 -7.61
CA ASP A 155 -22.68 -5.73 -8.83
C ASP A 155 -22.99 -4.24 -8.97
N SER A 156 -22.58 -3.64 -10.08
CA SER A 156 -22.69 -2.20 -10.30
C SER A 156 -24.08 -1.75 -10.77
N ASN A 157 -24.93 -2.66 -11.22
CA ASN A 157 -26.21 -2.34 -11.83
C ASN A 157 -27.39 -2.99 -11.09
N ASP A 158 -27.26 -4.27 -10.74
CA ASP A 158 -28.39 -5.14 -10.42
C ASP A 158 -28.30 -5.78 -9.02
N PHE A 159 -27.56 -5.18 -8.08
CA PHE A 159 -27.50 -5.66 -6.68
C PHE A 159 -28.84 -5.43 -5.96
N ASP A 160 -29.78 -6.37 -6.11
CA ASP A 160 -31.13 -6.32 -5.55
C ASP A 160 -31.74 -7.71 -5.26
N ARG A 161 -32.96 -7.74 -4.73
CA ARG A 161 -33.69 -8.99 -4.40
C ARG A 161 -34.33 -9.70 -5.59
N GLN A 162 -34.50 -9.04 -6.73
CA GLN A 162 -34.97 -9.69 -7.95
C GLN A 162 -33.88 -10.59 -8.53
N HIS A 163 -32.63 -10.17 -8.30
CA HIS A 163 -31.44 -10.74 -8.89
C HIS A 163 -30.60 -11.57 -7.92
N TYR A 164 -30.79 -11.41 -6.60
CA TYR A 164 -30.06 -12.14 -5.57
C TYR A 164 -30.96 -12.64 -4.44
N THR A 165 -30.64 -13.83 -3.94
CA THR A 165 -31.14 -14.35 -2.67
C THR A 165 -30.08 -14.26 -1.59
N PHE A 166 -30.52 -14.04 -0.36
CA PHE A 166 -29.65 -13.85 0.80
C PHE A 166 -29.97 -14.90 1.86
N ALA A 167 -28.94 -15.52 2.43
CA ALA A 167 -29.07 -16.47 3.52
C ALA A 167 -28.20 -16.00 4.70
N PHE A 168 -28.76 -15.91 5.89
CA PHE A 168 -28.02 -15.49 7.07
C PHE A 168 -27.07 -16.60 7.53
N VAL A 169 -25.83 -16.22 7.82
CA VAL A 169 -24.79 -17.15 8.28
C VAL A 169 -24.55 -16.98 9.77
N ARG A 170 -24.13 -15.77 10.18
CA ARG A 170 -23.76 -15.46 11.57
C ARG A 170 -23.64 -13.95 11.79
N ASN A 171 -23.48 -13.55 13.05
CA ASN A 171 -22.93 -12.24 13.37
C ASN A 171 -21.41 -12.36 13.52
N ASP A 172 -20.69 -11.29 13.21
CA ASP A 172 -19.23 -11.26 13.20
C ASP A 172 -18.72 -9.85 13.58
N PHE A 173 -17.46 -9.75 14.01
CA PHE A 173 -16.81 -8.47 14.30
C PHE A 173 -15.59 -8.30 13.40
N LEU A 174 -15.60 -7.27 12.57
CA LEU A 174 -14.42 -6.87 11.80
C LEU A 174 -13.76 -5.69 12.54
N GLY A 175 -12.79 -6.00 13.40
CA GLY A 175 -12.24 -5.02 14.32
C GLY A 175 -13.30 -4.48 15.29
N ASN A 176 -13.55 -3.17 15.25
CA ASN A 176 -14.53 -2.50 16.12
C ASN A 176 -15.93 -2.39 15.47
N VAL A 177 -16.15 -3.04 14.32
CA VAL A 177 -17.36 -2.91 13.52
C VAL A 177 -18.19 -4.19 13.65
N PRO A 178 -19.34 -4.16 14.36
CA PRO A 178 -20.26 -5.29 14.39
C PRO A 178 -20.95 -5.46 13.04
N THR A 179 -20.99 -6.70 12.55
CA THR A 179 -21.54 -7.06 11.24
C THR A 179 -22.48 -8.26 11.33
N SER A 180 -23.41 -8.33 10.39
CA SER A 180 -24.17 -9.54 10.08
C SER A 180 -23.71 -10.08 8.72
N VAL A 181 -23.47 -11.39 8.68
CA VAL A 181 -22.87 -12.09 7.55
C VAL A 181 -23.95 -12.83 6.77
N PHE A 182 -23.95 -12.66 5.45
CA PHE A 182 -24.92 -13.27 4.56
C PHE A 182 -24.22 -13.94 3.38
N ASP A 183 -24.69 -15.12 3.00
CA ASP A 183 -24.39 -15.71 1.71
C ASP A 183 -25.32 -15.09 0.66
N VAL A 184 -24.76 -14.75 -0.49
CA VAL A 184 -25.42 -14.11 -1.63
C VAL A 184 -25.34 -15.06 -2.80
N THR A 185 -26.48 -15.37 -3.40
CA THR A 185 -26.58 -16.28 -4.55
C THR A 185 -27.44 -15.64 -5.62
N PRO A 186 -26.98 -15.57 -6.88
CA PRO A 186 -27.76 -14.95 -7.91
C PRO A 186 -28.96 -15.81 -8.33
N VAL A 187 -30.07 -15.14 -8.61
CA VAL A 187 -31.31 -15.74 -9.11
C VAL A 187 -31.17 -15.97 -10.62
N GLY A 188 -31.45 -17.18 -11.09
CA GLY A 188 -31.48 -17.49 -12.53
C GLY A 188 -30.52 -18.60 -13.01
N GLY A 189 -29.73 -19.19 -12.12
CA GLY A 189 -28.83 -20.30 -12.46
C GLY A 189 -27.88 -19.95 -13.61
N LYS A 190 -27.94 -20.70 -14.72
CA LYS A 190 -27.08 -20.47 -15.90
C LYS A 190 -27.24 -19.09 -16.57
N ASN A 191 -28.35 -18.38 -16.32
CA ASN A 191 -28.56 -17.03 -16.87
C ASN A 191 -27.92 -15.92 -16.01
N ALA A 192 -27.36 -16.27 -14.84
CA ALA A 192 -26.70 -15.35 -13.92
C ALA A 192 -25.18 -15.24 -14.16
N TYR A 193 -24.72 -15.48 -15.38
CA TYR A 193 -23.30 -15.37 -15.73
C TYR A 193 -22.76 -13.97 -15.41
N GLY A 194 -21.59 -13.88 -14.76
CA GLY A 194 -20.96 -12.61 -14.42
C GLY A 194 -21.54 -11.91 -13.19
N ARG A 195 -22.41 -12.58 -12.42
CA ARG A 195 -23.02 -12.05 -11.19
C ARG A 195 -22.33 -12.58 -9.95
N PHE A 196 -22.29 -11.75 -8.92
CA PHE A 196 -21.59 -12.09 -7.68
C PHE A 196 -22.21 -13.30 -6.98
N PHE A 197 -21.36 -14.25 -6.63
CA PHE A 197 -21.69 -15.39 -5.82
C PHE A 197 -20.68 -15.48 -4.69
N GLY A 198 -21.15 -15.44 -3.44
CA GLY A 198 -20.23 -15.41 -2.32
C GLY A 198 -20.86 -14.98 -1.01
N ARG A 199 -20.06 -14.34 -0.16
CA ARG A 199 -20.42 -13.93 1.19
C ARG A 199 -20.14 -12.45 1.39
N ILE A 200 -21.06 -11.78 2.09
CA ILE A 200 -20.97 -10.35 2.40
C ILE A 200 -21.06 -10.12 3.91
N TRP A 201 -20.35 -9.10 4.38
CA TRP A 201 -20.43 -8.59 5.75
C TRP A 201 -21.07 -7.21 5.70
N ILE A 202 -22.25 -7.10 6.30
CA ILE A 202 -23.02 -5.86 6.38
C ILE A 202 -22.85 -5.27 7.78
N GLU A 203 -22.39 -4.03 7.90
CA GLU A 203 -22.30 -3.37 9.21
C GLU A 203 -23.68 -3.01 9.77
N ASN A 204 -23.85 -3.20 11.09
CA ASN A 204 -25.17 -3.20 11.72
C ASN A 204 -25.78 -1.80 11.94
N ARG A 205 -25.00 -0.73 11.83
CA ARG A 205 -25.42 0.65 12.12
C ARG A 205 -26.25 1.22 10.97
N ASN A 206 -25.66 1.29 9.78
CA ASN A 206 -26.27 1.96 8.62
C ASN A 206 -26.48 1.02 7.42
N GLY A 207 -26.06 -0.25 7.54
CA GLY A 207 -26.25 -1.26 6.51
C GLY A 207 -25.21 -1.23 5.39
N ASN A 208 -24.03 -0.63 5.56
CA ASN A 208 -23.01 -0.66 4.51
C ASN A 208 -22.39 -2.06 4.37
N VAL A 209 -22.13 -2.51 3.14
CA VAL A 209 -21.30 -3.71 2.91
C VAL A 209 -19.84 -3.31 3.05
N VAL A 210 -19.14 -3.91 4.02
CA VAL A 210 -17.76 -3.53 4.40
C VAL A 210 -16.71 -4.54 3.96
N ARG A 211 -17.12 -5.78 3.69
CA ARG A 211 -16.31 -6.84 3.12
C ARG A 211 -17.18 -7.76 2.28
N PHE A 212 -16.65 -8.26 1.17
CA PHE A 212 -17.29 -9.33 0.41
C PHE A 212 -16.24 -10.24 -0.23
N ASN A 213 -16.51 -11.54 -0.18
CA ASN A 213 -15.62 -12.60 -0.66
C ASN A 213 -16.40 -13.54 -1.56
N GLY A 214 -15.88 -13.83 -2.75
CA GLY A 214 -16.56 -14.71 -3.70
C GLY A 214 -15.96 -14.69 -5.10
N ASP A 215 -16.80 -15.05 -6.05
CA ASP A 215 -16.51 -15.06 -7.49
C ASP A 215 -17.70 -14.48 -8.28
N PHE A 216 -17.53 -14.32 -9.60
CA PHE A 216 -18.62 -13.93 -10.51
C PHE A 216 -19.19 -15.12 -11.32
N GLY A 217 -18.73 -16.34 -11.02
CA GLY A 217 -19.01 -17.56 -11.76
C GLY A 217 -20.30 -18.25 -11.35
N GLY A 218 -20.65 -18.32 -10.06
CA GLY A 218 -21.94 -18.86 -9.58
C GLY A 218 -22.26 -20.33 -9.91
N THR A 219 -21.53 -21.00 -10.82
CA THR A 219 -21.63 -22.43 -11.15
C THR A 219 -20.22 -23.04 -11.30
N GLU A 220 -20.08 -24.35 -11.08
CA GLU A 220 -18.77 -25.02 -11.17
C GLU A 220 -18.14 -24.94 -12.57
N GLU A 221 -18.94 -24.87 -13.64
CA GLU A 221 -18.42 -24.72 -15.00
C GLU A 221 -17.87 -23.30 -15.26
N ALA A 222 -18.43 -22.28 -14.63
CA ALA A 222 -18.02 -20.89 -14.76
C ALA A 222 -16.86 -20.51 -13.82
N ARG A 223 -16.60 -21.27 -12.74
CA ARG A 223 -15.42 -21.10 -11.86
C ARG A 223 -14.08 -21.18 -12.57
N ARG A 224 -14.02 -21.72 -13.79
CA ARG A 224 -12.81 -21.72 -14.62
C ARG A 224 -12.52 -20.37 -15.28
N GLU A 225 -13.49 -19.46 -15.29
CA GLU A 225 -13.45 -18.19 -16.00
C GLU A 225 -13.32 -16.97 -15.09
N PHE A 226 -13.65 -17.12 -13.80
CA PHE A 226 -13.62 -16.05 -12.80
C PHE A 226 -12.68 -16.40 -11.66
N TYR A 227 -11.94 -15.40 -11.19
CA TYR A 227 -11.06 -15.56 -10.03
C TYR A 227 -11.80 -15.35 -8.73
N HIS A 228 -11.31 -16.01 -7.67
CA HIS A 228 -11.79 -15.78 -6.32
C HIS A 228 -11.14 -14.53 -5.75
N PHE A 229 -11.95 -13.67 -5.11
CA PHE A 229 -11.45 -12.43 -4.54
C PHE A 229 -12.08 -12.12 -3.17
N ASP A 230 -11.38 -11.33 -2.38
CA ASP A 230 -11.81 -10.78 -1.09
C ASP A 230 -11.61 -9.26 -1.11
N SER A 231 -12.72 -8.53 -1.13
CA SER A 231 -12.74 -7.07 -1.26
C SER A 231 -13.10 -6.42 0.07
N TRP A 232 -12.32 -5.42 0.46
CA TRP A 232 -12.44 -4.72 1.74
C TRP A 232 -12.71 -3.23 1.53
N ARG A 233 -13.55 -2.67 2.41
CA ARG A 233 -13.85 -1.24 2.47
C ARG A 233 -13.50 -0.65 3.83
N THR A 234 -13.00 0.57 3.84
CA THR A 234 -12.72 1.35 5.06
C THR A 234 -13.66 2.53 5.17
N ASN A 235 -13.98 2.93 6.40
CA ASN A 235 -14.86 4.07 6.64
C ASN A 235 -14.06 5.37 6.62
N VAL A 236 -14.18 6.11 5.52
CA VAL A 236 -13.35 7.29 5.23
C VAL A 236 -14.00 8.62 5.56
N GLN A 237 -15.33 8.64 5.69
CA GLN A 237 -16.13 9.78 6.12
C GLN A 237 -17.35 9.29 6.90
N PRO A 238 -18.13 10.17 7.56
CA PRO A 238 -19.38 9.76 8.19
C PRO A 238 -20.27 9.00 7.20
N ASP A 239 -20.52 7.72 7.50
CA ASP A 239 -21.37 6.84 6.69
C ASP A 239 -20.93 6.61 5.23
N LEU A 240 -19.64 6.82 4.92
CA LEU A 240 -19.05 6.52 3.61
C LEU A 240 -17.98 5.44 3.73
N TRP A 241 -18.25 4.29 3.11
CA TRP A 241 -17.32 3.15 3.06
C TRP A 241 -16.82 2.97 1.63
N MET A 242 -15.50 3.08 1.44
CA MET A 242 -14.89 3.03 0.11
C MET A 242 -13.98 1.81 -0.03
N PRO A 243 -13.96 1.15 -1.21
CA PRO A 243 -13.00 0.09 -1.52
C PRO A 243 -11.56 0.55 -1.30
N THR A 244 -10.78 -0.25 -0.58
CA THR A 244 -9.39 0.07 -0.25
C THR A 244 -8.41 -1.00 -0.74
N SER A 245 -8.81 -2.27 -0.68
CA SER A 245 -7.97 -3.41 -1.02
C SER A 245 -8.82 -4.55 -1.56
N VAL A 246 -8.31 -5.24 -2.57
CA VAL A 246 -8.89 -6.50 -3.08
C VAL A 246 -7.78 -7.53 -3.17
N TYR A 247 -7.90 -8.62 -2.41
CA TYR A 247 -7.04 -9.79 -2.54
C TYR A 247 -7.65 -10.75 -3.57
N ILE A 248 -6.84 -11.31 -4.46
CA ILE A 248 -7.25 -12.32 -5.43
C ILE A 248 -6.34 -13.53 -5.28
N GLU A 249 -6.93 -14.72 -5.33
CA GLU A 249 -6.20 -15.98 -5.29
C GLU A 249 -6.88 -16.98 -6.21
N GLU A 250 -6.07 -17.73 -6.97
CA GLU A 250 -6.58 -18.81 -7.80
C GLU A 250 -5.69 -20.05 -7.68
N SER A 251 -6.33 -21.20 -7.44
CA SER A 251 -5.66 -22.50 -7.42
C SER A 251 -5.26 -22.94 -8.83
N ASP A 252 -4.16 -23.68 -8.99
CA ASP A 252 -3.85 -24.29 -10.28
C ASP A 252 -4.67 -25.58 -10.46
N PRO A 253 -5.66 -25.63 -11.39
CA PRO A 253 -6.46 -26.82 -11.61
C PRO A 253 -5.66 -28.00 -12.15
N LYS A 254 -4.43 -27.77 -12.64
CA LYS A 254 -3.52 -28.81 -13.11
C LYS A 254 -2.56 -29.29 -12.01
N SER A 255 -2.52 -28.63 -10.85
CA SER A 255 -1.61 -28.99 -9.78
C SER A 255 -2.11 -30.22 -9.02
N HIS A 256 -1.22 -31.19 -8.83
CA HIS A 256 -1.46 -32.37 -8.00
C HIS A 256 -1.16 -32.13 -6.52
N THR A 257 -0.60 -30.96 -6.18
CA THR A 257 -0.21 -30.58 -4.81
C THR A 257 -1.05 -29.44 -4.25
N ASN A 258 -2.17 -29.11 -4.91
CA ASN A 258 -3.02 -27.95 -4.59
C ASN A 258 -2.24 -26.62 -4.56
N ALA A 259 -1.22 -26.49 -5.41
CA ALA A 259 -0.47 -25.25 -5.52
C ALA A 259 -1.33 -24.16 -6.13
N LEU A 260 -1.10 -22.92 -5.72
CA LEU A 260 -1.73 -21.77 -6.36
C LEU A 260 -1.17 -21.56 -7.77
N ARG A 261 -2.01 -21.02 -8.65
CA ARG A 261 -1.59 -20.51 -9.95
C ARG A 261 -1.03 -19.10 -9.79
N PHE A 262 -1.76 -18.24 -9.08
CA PHE A 262 -1.30 -16.89 -8.78
C PHE A 262 -2.00 -16.33 -7.54
N LYS A 263 -1.35 -15.32 -6.95
CA LYS A 263 -1.92 -14.39 -5.97
C LYS A 263 -1.86 -12.98 -6.55
N ALA A 264 -2.81 -12.14 -6.21
CA ALA A 264 -2.74 -10.72 -6.57
C ALA A 264 -3.38 -9.84 -5.50
N ILE A 265 -2.97 -8.58 -5.47
CA ILE A 265 -3.56 -7.55 -4.61
C ILE A 265 -3.79 -6.29 -5.42
N ASN A 266 -4.97 -5.70 -5.24
CA ASN A 266 -5.26 -4.35 -5.69
C ASN A 266 -5.28 -3.41 -4.50
N HIS A 267 -4.50 -2.33 -4.55
CA HIS A 267 -4.59 -1.20 -3.63
C HIS A 267 -5.26 -0.03 -4.33
N ILE A 268 -6.14 0.66 -3.61
CA ILE A 268 -6.92 1.77 -4.16
C ILE A 268 -6.82 2.96 -3.21
N TRP A 269 -6.41 4.11 -3.72
CA TRP A 269 -6.34 5.35 -2.94
C TRP A 269 -6.53 6.57 -3.84
N GLY A 270 -6.50 7.76 -3.25
CA GLY A 270 -6.63 8.99 -4.00
C GLY A 270 -8.05 9.34 -4.40
N TYR A 271 -9.06 8.88 -3.64
CA TYR A 271 -10.46 9.26 -3.89
C TYR A 271 -10.70 10.77 -3.77
N SER A 272 -9.89 11.47 -2.97
CA SER A 272 -9.95 12.92 -2.80
C SER A 272 -8.84 13.68 -3.55
N LEU A 273 -8.03 13.00 -4.37
CA LEU A 273 -7.03 13.70 -5.20
C LEU A 273 -7.79 14.61 -6.16
N LYS A 274 -7.75 15.91 -5.88
CA LYS A 274 -8.28 16.91 -6.78
C LYS A 274 -7.44 16.83 -8.06
N VAL A 275 -8.06 16.39 -9.16
CA VAL A 275 -7.52 16.72 -10.48
C VAL A 275 -7.41 18.25 -10.49
N PRO A 276 -6.24 18.85 -10.75
CA PRO A 276 -6.19 20.29 -10.93
C PRO A 276 -7.24 20.63 -11.97
N ALA A 277 -8.27 21.38 -11.58
CA ALA A 277 -9.14 21.97 -12.57
C ALA A 277 -8.23 22.75 -13.51
N ALA A 278 -8.35 22.54 -14.82
CA ALA A 278 -7.86 23.54 -15.75
C ALA A 278 -8.55 24.85 -15.32
N ASN A 279 -7.77 25.75 -14.71
CA ASN A 279 -8.21 26.91 -13.92
C ASN A 279 -8.53 26.61 -12.44
N ALA A 280 -7.49 26.46 -11.62
CA ALA A 280 -7.59 26.70 -10.18
C ALA A 280 -6.95 28.06 -9.88
N GLU A 281 -7.81 28.98 -9.47
CA GLU A 281 -7.57 30.38 -9.18
C GLU A 281 -6.55 30.57 -8.04
N ASN A 282 -5.74 31.63 -8.16
CA ASN A 282 -4.93 32.17 -7.08
C ASN A 282 -5.83 32.55 -5.90
N THR A 283 -5.98 31.67 -4.92
CA THR A 283 -6.42 32.07 -3.58
C THR A 283 -5.28 32.82 -2.91
N SER A 284 -5.35 34.15 -2.91
CA SER A 284 -4.55 34.98 -2.02
C SER A 284 -4.92 34.63 -0.59
N LEU A 285 -4.03 33.94 0.12
CA LEU A 285 -4.11 33.77 1.55
C LEU A 285 -3.71 35.09 2.20
N ASP A 286 -4.67 36.01 2.35
CA ASP A 286 -4.50 37.15 3.25
C ASP A 286 -4.50 36.62 4.69
N VAL A 287 -3.30 36.46 5.27
CA VAL A 287 -3.16 36.10 6.68
C VAL A 287 -3.53 37.32 7.52
N VAL A 288 -4.75 37.33 8.07
CA VAL A 288 -5.23 38.38 8.97
C VAL A 288 -4.35 38.41 10.22
N GLY A 289 -3.55 39.47 10.37
CA GLY A 289 -2.65 39.66 11.53
C GLY A 289 -1.18 39.34 11.28
N ALA A 290 -0.75 39.07 10.05
CA ALA A 290 0.67 39.02 9.73
C ALA A 290 1.26 40.43 9.72
N THR A 291 2.19 40.70 10.65
CA THR A 291 3.03 41.90 10.57
C THR A 291 4.03 41.70 9.43
N ASP A 292 3.97 42.57 8.42
CA ASP A 292 4.96 42.59 7.35
C ASP A 292 6.32 43.02 7.92
N VAL A 293 7.23 42.05 8.03
CA VAL A 293 8.63 42.25 8.45
C VAL A 293 9.59 42.16 7.26
N SER A 294 9.10 42.31 6.03
CA SER A 294 9.94 42.24 4.81
C SER A 294 11.04 43.30 4.80
N ASN A 295 10.83 44.44 5.46
CA ASN A 295 11.85 45.49 5.62
C ASN A 295 13.02 45.09 6.52
N ASP A 296 12.85 44.08 7.38
CA ASP A 296 13.91 43.55 8.25
C ASP A 296 14.62 42.33 7.64
N ALA A 297 14.15 41.85 6.48
CA ALA A 297 14.75 40.72 5.79
C ALA A 297 16.06 41.14 5.11
N GLN A 298 17.17 40.50 5.49
CA GLN A 298 18.44 40.69 4.81
C GLN A 298 18.42 40.00 3.44
N ASP A 299 19.06 40.64 2.45
CA ASP A 299 19.30 40.01 1.16
C ASP A 299 20.04 38.67 1.33
N VAL A 300 19.57 37.65 0.63
CA VAL A 300 20.22 36.34 0.64
C VAL A 300 21.56 36.41 -0.09
N SER A 301 22.64 35.95 0.57
CA SER A 301 23.94 35.81 -0.08
C SER A 301 23.85 34.89 -1.31
N PRO A 302 24.79 34.96 -2.28
CA PRO A 302 24.78 34.07 -3.45
C PRO A 302 24.73 32.57 -3.09
N LEU A 303 25.42 32.15 -2.02
CA LEU A 303 25.35 30.78 -1.51
C LEU A 303 23.97 30.47 -0.90
N GLY A 304 23.39 31.43 -0.16
CA GLY A 304 22.03 31.33 0.37
C GLY A 304 20.99 31.18 -0.73
N ALA A 305 21.09 32.00 -1.78
CA ALA A 305 20.24 31.94 -2.97
C ALA A 305 20.34 30.58 -3.69
N GLN A 306 21.57 30.05 -3.86
CA GLN A 306 21.76 28.73 -4.47
C GLN A 306 21.10 27.61 -3.64
N ARG A 307 21.19 27.68 -2.30
CA ARG A 307 20.54 26.70 -1.40
C ARG A 307 19.02 26.81 -1.45
N ALA A 308 18.49 28.03 -1.39
CA ALA A 308 17.06 28.28 -1.53
C ALA A 308 16.52 27.77 -2.88
N TRP A 309 17.30 27.92 -3.96
CA TRP A 309 16.92 27.43 -5.29
C TRP A 309 16.86 25.90 -5.37
N VAL A 310 17.81 25.19 -4.72
CA VAL A 310 17.76 23.73 -4.62
C VAL A 310 16.57 23.28 -3.78
N GLN A 311 16.31 23.96 -2.66
CA GLN A 311 15.17 23.66 -1.81
C GLN A 311 13.84 23.88 -2.56
N GLN A 312 13.74 24.93 -3.38
CA GLN A 312 12.56 25.16 -4.21
C GLN A 312 12.36 24.03 -5.24
N ALA A 313 13.44 23.54 -5.88
CA ALA A 313 13.34 22.38 -6.76
C ALA A 313 12.84 21.13 -6.03
N GLU A 314 13.34 20.90 -4.81
CA GLU A 314 12.92 19.79 -3.97
C GLU A 314 11.45 19.90 -3.59
N ASP A 315 11.02 21.03 -3.02
CA ASP A 315 9.65 21.25 -2.56
C ASP A 315 8.66 21.10 -3.74
N ASN A 316 9.02 21.64 -4.91
CA ASN A 316 8.26 21.50 -6.14
C ASN A 316 8.08 20.04 -6.59
N VAL A 317 9.14 19.22 -6.53
CA VAL A 317 9.04 17.79 -6.89
C VAL A 317 8.19 17.05 -5.87
N ILE A 318 8.42 17.27 -4.57
CA ILE A 318 7.65 16.62 -3.51
C ILE A 318 6.16 16.96 -3.61
N GLU A 319 5.82 18.24 -3.82
CA GLU A 319 4.45 18.67 -4.04
C GLU A 319 3.87 17.99 -5.28
N ARG A 320 4.64 17.91 -6.37
CA ARG A 320 4.18 17.29 -7.61
C ARG A 320 3.88 15.80 -7.45
N LEU A 321 4.74 15.06 -6.74
CA LEU A 321 4.53 13.64 -6.45
C LEU A 321 3.33 13.42 -5.51
N TYR A 322 3.14 14.31 -4.54
CA TYR A 322 1.96 14.30 -3.67
C TYR A 322 0.67 14.55 -4.45
N GLN A 323 0.61 15.60 -5.28
CA GLN A 323 -0.53 15.89 -6.17
C GLN A 323 -0.81 14.76 -7.18
N ALA A 324 0.22 14.01 -7.54
CA ALA A 324 0.09 12.84 -8.41
C ALA A 324 -0.58 11.65 -7.70
N GLY A 325 -0.59 11.65 -6.37
CA GLY A 325 -1.02 10.53 -5.54
C GLY A 325 0.06 9.48 -5.36
N LEU A 326 1.33 9.83 -5.48
CA LEU A 326 2.44 8.88 -5.36
C LEU A 326 3.12 8.94 -4.00
N LEU A 327 3.13 10.11 -3.36
CA LEU A 327 3.59 10.27 -1.99
C LEU A 327 2.40 10.28 -1.03
N ASP A 328 2.65 9.79 0.16
CA ASP A 328 1.72 9.88 1.27
C ASP A 328 1.43 11.33 1.68
N ALA A 329 0.32 11.57 2.38
CA ALA A 329 0.18 12.79 3.17
C ALA A 329 1.02 12.68 4.45
N PRO A 330 1.57 13.80 4.97
CA PRO A 330 2.43 13.78 6.15
C PRO A 330 1.84 12.98 7.32
N SER A 331 2.66 12.10 7.90
CA SER A 331 2.26 11.14 8.92
C SER A 331 3.18 11.15 10.14
N ASP A 332 2.74 10.59 11.27
CA ASP A 332 3.63 10.42 12.44
C ASP A 332 4.73 9.36 12.20
N PHE A 333 4.53 8.48 11.22
CA PHE A 333 5.53 7.51 10.83
C PHE A 333 6.74 8.19 10.16
N ASP A 334 6.51 9.24 9.37
CA ASP A 334 7.57 10.06 8.77
C ASP A 334 8.54 10.59 9.83
N LYS A 335 8.01 11.13 10.94
CA LYS A 335 8.82 11.63 12.06
C LYS A 335 9.69 10.55 12.70
N THR A 336 9.21 9.30 12.71
CA THR A 336 9.99 8.17 13.23
C THR A 336 11.18 7.90 12.31
N LEU A 337 10.97 7.90 10.99
CA LEU A 337 12.04 7.72 10.01
C LEU A 337 13.03 8.90 10.01
N GLU A 338 12.55 10.13 10.16
CA GLU A 338 13.37 11.34 10.32
C GLU A 338 14.25 11.25 11.56
N ALA A 339 13.71 10.80 12.70
CA ALA A 339 14.48 10.59 13.92
C ALA A 339 15.58 9.55 13.73
N LEU A 340 15.29 8.43 13.05
CA LEU A 340 16.30 7.41 12.73
C LEU A 340 17.40 7.97 11.79
N ALA A 341 17.03 8.71 10.75
CA ALA A 341 17.99 9.34 9.85
C ALA A 341 18.90 10.34 10.58
N ASN A 342 18.32 11.16 11.47
CA ASN A 342 19.06 12.09 12.30
C ASN A 342 20.00 11.37 13.29
N ASN A 343 19.59 10.24 13.87
CA ASN A 343 20.46 9.44 14.73
C ASN A 343 21.70 8.95 13.97
N ILE A 344 21.56 8.52 12.71
CA ILE A 344 22.70 8.11 11.87
C ILE A 344 23.68 9.28 11.68
N LEU A 345 23.19 10.49 11.41
CA LEU A 345 24.02 11.70 11.31
C LEU A 345 24.77 11.99 12.62
N VAL A 346 24.06 11.92 13.76
CA VAL A 346 24.63 12.18 15.08
C VAL A 346 25.72 11.17 15.44
N TYR A 347 25.48 9.87 15.26
CA TYR A 347 26.47 8.82 15.54
C TYR A 347 27.74 8.94 14.69
N ASN A 348 27.63 9.58 13.52
CA ASN A 348 28.76 9.83 12.62
C ASN A 348 29.33 11.25 12.73
N ASN A 349 28.83 12.08 13.65
CA ASN A 349 29.23 13.46 13.86
C ASN A 349 29.16 14.31 12.57
N ILE A 350 28.08 14.12 11.80
CA ILE A 350 27.81 14.84 10.55
C ILE A 350 26.74 15.89 10.78
N THR A 351 27.00 17.11 10.34
CA THR A 351 26.02 18.20 10.29
C THR A 351 25.57 18.44 8.86
N VAL A 352 24.26 18.65 8.69
CA VAL A 352 23.65 19.00 7.40
C VAL A 352 23.11 20.43 7.48
N SER A 353 23.13 21.15 6.36
CA SER A 353 22.69 22.56 6.33
C SER A 353 21.18 22.73 6.45
N THR A 354 20.43 21.68 6.18
CA THR A 354 18.97 21.64 6.15
C THR A 354 18.50 20.33 6.78
N PRO A 355 17.39 20.33 7.54
CA PRO A 355 16.87 19.11 8.16
C PRO A 355 16.60 18.01 7.14
N ILE A 356 16.81 16.76 7.54
CA ILE A 356 16.40 15.60 6.75
C ILE A 356 14.89 15.39 6.95
N ARG A 357 14.17 15.31 5.83
CA ARG A 357 12.76 14.90 5.79
C ARG A 357 12.67 13.48 5.30
N VAL A 358 11.66 12.72 5.74
CA VAL A 358 11.39 11.39 5.19
C VAL A 358 9.93 11.27 4.81
N ARG A 359 9.64 10.66 3.65
CA ARG A 359 8.28 10.46 3.13
C ARG A 359 8.09 9.07 2.58
N THR A 360 6.84 8.62 2.53
CA THR A 360 6.50 7.28 2.03
C THR A 360 5.99 7.37 0.59
N LEU A 361 6.64 6.64 -0.32
CA LEU A 361 6.12 6.37 -1.65
C LEU A 361 5.09 5.24 -1.55
N LEU A 362 3.90 5.46 -2.11
CA LEU A 362 2.74 4.60 -1.92
C LEU A 362 2.79 3.28 -2.72
N THR A 363 3.81 3.07 -3.54
CA THR A 363 3.89 1.95 -4.48
C THR A 363 4.61 0.72 -3.91
N GLU A 364 4.39 -0.44 -4.54
CA GLU A 364 4.92 -1.74 -4.17
C GLU A 364 6.35 -2.06 -4.66
N PRO A 365 6.97 -1.45 -5.69
CA PRO A 365 8.36 -1.77 -6.00
C PRO A 365 9.33 -1.35 -4.89
N LEU A 366 10.35 -2.17 -4.60
CA LEU A 366 11.34 -1.99 -3.54
C LEU A 366 12.36 -0.92 -3.94
N GLU A 367 11.94 0.33 -3.81
CA GLU A 367 12.73 1.49 -4.18
C GLU A 367 12.84 2.52 -3.05
N SER A 368 13.89 3.32 -3.13
CA SER A 368 14.13 4.47 -2.26
C SER A 368 14.93 5.52 -3.02
N LEU A 369 14.80 6.79 -2.67
CA LEU A 369 15.54 7.86 -3.34
C LEU A 369 15.73 9.07 -2.43
N ALA A 370 16.79 9.84 -2.70
CA ALA A 370 17.02 11.15 -2.10
C ALA A 370 16.63 12.26 -3.11
N ILE A 371 15.74 13.16 -2.70
CA ILE A 371 15.30 14.33 -3.44
C ILE A 371 15.73 15.56 -2.63
N GLY A 372 16.87 16.16 -2.99
CA GLY A 372 17.46 17.20 -2.15
C GLY A 372 17.77 16.66 -0.76
N ASN A 373 17.12 17.19 0.27
CA ASN A 373 17.22 16.73 1.66
C ASN A 373 16.04 15.84 2.13
N THR A 374 15.14 15.46 1.22
CA THR A 374 14.03 14.56 1.51
C THR A 374 14.36 13.15 1.03
N ILE A 375 14.35 12.18 1.95
CA ILE A 375 14.42 10.76 1.64
C ILE A 375 13.01 10.26 1.38
N VAL A 376 12.83 9.49 0.31
CA VAL A 376 11.57 8.82 -0.03
C VAL A 376 11.80 7.32 -0.03
N ILE A 377 10.92 6.56 0.63
CA ILE A 377 11.00 5.09 0.71
C ILE A 377 9.66 4.50 0.31
N SER A 378 9.68 3.51 -0.59
CA SER A 378 8.48 2.74 -0.97
C SER A 378 7.85 2.01 0.23
N LYS A 379 6.53 1.94 0.21
CA LYS A 379 5.73 1.28 1.24
C LYS A 379 6.13 -0.19 1.40
N SER A 380 6.32 -0.90 0.29
CA SER A 380 6.70 -2.32 0.32
C SER A 380 8.09 -2.55 0.91
N LEU A 381 9.03 -1.65 0.66
CA LEU A 381 10.36 -1.73 1.26
C LEU A 381 10.28 -1.55 2.77
N LEU A 382 9.41 -0.65 3.24
CA LEU A 382 9.10 -0.51 4.67
C LEU A 382 8.37 -1.75 5.23
N ASP A 383 7.39 -2.30 4.50
CA ASP A 383 6.64 -3.50 4.90
C ASP A 383 7.52 -4.72 5.08
N THR A 384 8.27 -5.05 4.02
CA THR A 384 9.07 -6.28 3.93
C THR A 384 10.27 -6.26 4.87
N THR A 385 10.73 -5.08 5.29
CA THR A 385 11.80 -4.94 6.28
C THR A 385 11.31 -4.82 7.71
N ALA A 386 10.00 -4.64 7.94
CA ALA A 386 9.39 -4.51 9.26
C ALA A 386 9.26 -5.85 10.01
N VAL A 387 10.38 -6.58 10.12
CA VAL A 387 10.44 -7.81 10.92
C VAL A 387 10.29 -7.46 12.40
N ILE A 388 9.16 -7.86 12.98
CA ILE A 388 8.81 -7.55 14.35
C ILE A 388 9.55 -8.51 15.30
N THR A 389 10.49 -7.97 16.07
CA THR A 389 11.14 -8.65 17.19
C THR A 389 10.71 -8.00 18.51
N ALA A 390 10.81 -8.73 19.63
CA ALA A 390 10.40 -8.22 20.94
C ALA A 390 11.13 -6.94 21.36
N ASP A 391 12.35 -6.74 20.89
CA ASP A 391 13.19 -5.57 21.14
C ASP A 391 13.17 -4.52 20.01
N GLY A 392 12.48 -4.80 18.89
CA GLY A 392 12.45 -3.94 17.71
C GLY A 392 13.80 -3.76 17.00
N ALA A 393 14.84 -4.51 17.38
CA ALA A 393 16.20 -4.30 16.90
C ALA A 393 16.34 -4.61 15.41
N GLN A 394 15.69 -5.68 14.93
CA GLN A 394 15.78 -6.08 13.53
C GLN A 394 15.12 -5.06 12.60
N GLN A 395 13.89 -4.64 12.89
CA GLN A 395 13.19 -3.60 12.15
C GLN A 395 14.01 -2.30 12.11
N THR A 396 14.47 -1.82 13.27
CA THR A 396 15.25 -0.57 13.34
C THR A 396 16.54 -0.66 12.53
N ALA A 397 17.27 -1.77 12.63
CA ALA A 397 18.50 -1.97 11.89
C ALA A 397 18.29 -2.07 10.37
N ASN A 398 17.21 -2.72 9.92
CA ASN A 398 16.87 -2.75 8.51
C ASN A 398 16.57 -1.34 7.97
N LEU A 399 15.77 -0.56 8.70
CA LEU A 399 15.47 0.83 8.35
C LEU A 399 16.73 1.69 8.33
N ASN A 400 17.64 1.52 9.30
CA ASN A 400 18.91 2.25 9.34
C ASN A 400 19.76 1.99 8.09
N ALA A 401 19.76 0.76 7.55
CA ALA A 401 20.52 0.45 6.34
C ALA A 401 19.97 1.17 5.10
N ILE A 402 18.63 1.19 4.93
CA ILE A 402 17.95 1.91 3.85
C ILE A 402 18.18 3.41 3.98
N LEU A 403 17.98 3.96 5.18
CA LEU A 403 18.17 5.38 5.47
C LEU A 403 19.63 5.79 5.26
N ALA A 404 20.60 5.00 5.72
CA ALA A 404 22.02 5.28 5.51
C ALA A 404 22.40 5.32 4.02
N PHE A 405 21.78 4.45 3.20
CA PHE A 405 21.99 4.46 1.75
C PHE A 405 21.54 5.78 1.12
N GLN A 406 20.31 6.23 1.43
CA GLN A 406 19.79 7.49 0.88
C GLN A 406 20.45 8.73 1.50
N LEU A 407 20.77 8.69 2.79
CA LEU A 407 21.51 9.75 3.47
C LEU A 407 22.92 9.92 2.88
N ALA A 408 23.54 8.85 2.40
CA ALA A 408 24.80 8.93 1.70
C ALA A 408 24.71 9.74 0.39
N HIS A 409 23.60 9.63 -0.38
CA HIS A 409 23.37 10.50 -1.54
C HIS A 409 23.33 11.97 -1.14
N ILE A 410 22.62 12.30 -0.04
CA ILE A 410 22.50 13.67 0.48
C ILE A 410 23.87 14.20 0.90
N ILE A 411 24.65 13.42 1.66
CA ILE A 411 25.99 13.81 2.15
C ILE A 411 26.98 14.02 1.01
N LEU A 412 26.94 13.15 -0.01
CA LEU A 412 27.80 13.26 -1.18
C LEU A 412 27.35 14.37 -2.13
N GLY A 413 26.18 14.97 -1.88
CA GLY A 413 25.61 16.02 -2.70
C GLY A 413 25.27 15.53 -4.11
N HIS A 414 24.84 14.28 -4.26
CA HIS A 414 24.26 13.80 -5.52
C HIS A 414 22.99 14.63 -5.78
N ARG A 415 23.06 15.52 -6.78
CA ARG A 415 22.14 16.65 -6.86
C ARG A 415 20.86 16.27 -7.59
N LEU A 416 19.75 16.75 -7.02
CA LEU A 416 18.53 17.01 -7.76
C LEU A 416 18.81 18.00 -8.90
N ASP A 417 18.26 17.70 -10.09
CA ASP A 417 18.32 18.63 -11.21
C ASP A 417 17.53 19.90 -10.89
N THR A 418 18.23 21.03 -10.77
CA THR A 418 17.62 22.32 -10.40
C THR A 418 16.65 22.85 -11.45
N LYS A 419 16.54 22.21 -12.63
CA LYS A 419 15.47 22.50 -13.60
C LYS A 419 14.07 22.40 -12.98
N TYR A 420 13.89 21.60 -11.93
CA TYR A 420 12.60 21.44 -11.28
C TYR A 420 12.21 22.62 -10.36
N ALA A 421 13.13 23.56 -10.09
CA ALA A 421 12.77 24.84 -9.46
C ALA A 421 11.92 25.72 -10.39
N PHE A 422 11.98 25.48 -11.70
CA PHE A 422 11.13 26.16 -12.67
C PHE A 422 9.78 25.47 -12.77
N ASN A 423 8.72 26.12 -12.28
CA ASN A 423 7.38 25.54 -12.18
C ASN A 423 6.84 25.05 -13.53
N ASP A 424 7.16 25.73 -14.65
CA ASP A 424 6.75 25.34 -16.00
C ASP A 424 7.20 23.93 -16.39
N ARG A 425 8.33 23.45 -15.84
CA ARG A 425 8.84 22.10 -16.08
C ARG A 425 8.00 21.01 -15.42
N LEU A 426 7.15 21.39 -14.47
CA LEU A 426 6.25 20.49 -13.73
C LEU A 426 4.78 20.64 -14.14
N LEU A 427 4.47 21.59 -15.04
CA LEU A 427 3.14 21.79 -15.63
C LEU A 427 2.85 20.74 -16.71
N PHE A 428 2.50 19.54 -16.28
CA PHE A 428 2.03 18.47 -17.15
C PHE A 428 0.89 17.68 -16.47
N PRO A 429 0.20 16.76 -17.16
CA PRO A 429 -0.84 15.94 -16.52
C PRO A 429 -0.24 15.00 -15.46
N SER A 430 -0.89 14.83 -14.30
CA SER A 430 -0.37 13.96 -13.22
C SER A 430 -0.15 12.50 -13.66
N THR A 431 -0.79 12.07 -14.74
CA THR A 431 -0.63 10.76 -15.36
C THR A 431 0.71 10.55 -16.06
N SER A 432 1.46 11.61 -16.37
CA SER A 432 2.77 11.50 -17.03
C SER A 432 3.96 11.69 -16.09
N VAL A 433 3.73 11.65 -14.77
CA VAL A 433 4.77 11.94 -13.74
C VAL A 433 5.96 10.99 -13.86
N PHE A 434 5.73 9.69 -13.99
CA PHE A 434 6.80 8.69 -14.11
C PHE A 434 7.71 8.89 -15.32
N GLN A 435 7.16 9.39 -16.44
CA GLN A 435 7.94 9.61 -17.65
C GLN A 435 8.72 10.94 -17.60
N ARG A 436 8.21 11.92 -16.86
CA ARG A 436 8.74 13.30 -16.87
C ARG A 436 9.63 13.64 -15.68
N ILE A 437 9.61 12.82 -14.63
CA ILE A 437 10.44 13.00 -13.45
C ILE A 437 11.18 11.68 -13.16
N PRO A 438 12.13 11.24 -14.01
CA PRO A 438 13.04 10.17 -13.63
C PRO A 438 14.00 10.69 -12.55
N MET A 439 14.03 10.01 -11.40
CA MET A 439 14.82 10.44 -10.22
C MET A 439 15.89 9.44 -9.82
N HIS A 440 16.11 8.40 -10.62
CA HIS A 440 17.19 7.45 -10.43
C HIS A 440 18.55 8.14 -10.44
N HIS A 441 19.40 7.77 -9.50
CA HIS A 441 20.80 8.17 -9.50
C HIS A 441 21.61 7.35 -10.50
N THR A 442 22.74 7.91 -10.95
CA THR A 442 23.62 7.19 -11.87
C THR A 442 24.29 6.00 -11.17
N LEU A 443 24.83 5.05 -11.96
CA LEU A 443 25.62 3.94 -11.44
C LEU A 443 26.80 4.43 -10.58
N ALA A 444 27.43 5.55 -10.95
CA ALA A 444 28.54 6.14 -10.22
C ALA A 444 28.09 6.71 -8.87
N ASP A 445 26.98 7.45 -8.87
CA ASP A 445 26.38 8.02 -7.65
C ASP A 445 25.97 6.90 -6.68
N ASN A 446 25.22 5.90 -7.16
CA ASN A 446 24.79 4.77 -6.33
C ASN A 446 25.98 3.95 -5.80
N THR A 447 27.05 3.79 -6.58
CA THR A 447 28.28 3.13 -6.11
C THR A 447 28.99 3.94 -5.02
N ALA A 448 29.09 5.26 -5.18
CA ALA A 448 29.68 6.14 -4.18
C ALA A 448 28.83 6.17 -2.89
N ALA A 449 27.51 6.26 -3.03
CA ALA A 449 26.56 6.24 -1.93
C ALA A 449 26.60 4.91 -1.18
N ALA A 450 26.68 3.77 -1.86
CA ALA A 450 26.81 2.45 -1.23
C ALA A 450 28.06 2.36 -0.35
N LYS A 451 29.21 2.86 -0.86
CA LYS A 451 30.44 2.93 -0.07
C LYS A 451 30.26 3.81 1.16
N LYS A 452 29.69 5.01 0.98
CA LYS A 452 29.50 5.95 2.09
C LYS A 452 28.49 5.44 3.11
N ALA A 453 27.44 4.74 2.70
CA ALA A 453 26.46 4.10 3.57
C ALA A 453 27.12 3.05 4.47
N MET A 454 28.04 2.23 3.93
CA MET A 454 28.81 1.29 4.75
C MET A 454 29.69 2.00 5.78
N GLU A 455 30.27 3.16 5.45
CA GLU A 455 31.00 3.99 6.42
C GLU A 455 30.08 4.47 7.55
N LEU A 456 28.90 5.01 7.20
CA LEU A 456 27.92 5.50 8.17
C LEU A 456 27.45 4.40 9.14
N LEU A 457 27.28 3.18 8.63
CA LEU A 457 26.80 2.04 9.40
C LEU A 457 27.90 1.38 10.25
N ASN A 458 29.16 1.80 10.11
CA ASN A 458 30.25 1.31 10.97
C ASN A 458 30.34 2.07 12.31
N ALA A 459 29.47 3.05 12.55
CA ALA A 459 29.30 3.63 13.88
C ALA A 459 28.98 2.53 14.91
N LYS A 460 29.52 2.63 16.12
CA LYS A 460 29.42 1.60 17.16
C LYS A 460 27.95 1.28 17.52
N GLU A 461 27.07 2.26 17.41
CA GLU A 461 25.63 2.13 17.66
C GLU A 461 24.88 1.38 16.56
N LEU A 462 25.46 1.24 15.36
CA LEU A 462 24.78 0.71 14.16
C LEU A 462 25.40 -0.59 13.63
N VAL A 463 26.68 -0.83 13.91
CA VAL A 463 27.48 -1.90 13.27
C VAL A 463 26.90 -3.30 13.47
N ASP A 464 26.39 -3.60 14.67
CA ASP A 464 25.78 -4.90 14.99
C ASP A 464 24.46 -5.12 14.23
N GLY A 465 23.79 -4.03 13.86
CA GLY A 465 22.54 -4.06 13.09
C GLY A 465 22.72 -4.54 11.65
N GLN A 466 23.93 -4.44 11.08
CA GLN A 466 24.17 -4.81 9.68
C GLN A 466 23.86 -6.29 9.38
N ARG A 467 23.91 -7.17 10.39
CA ARG A 467 23.51 -8.58 10.23
C ARG A 467 22.04 -8.73 9.84
N TYR A 468 21.17 -7.87 10.34
CA TYR A 468 19.74 -7.96 10.10
C TYR A 468 19.41 -7.63 8.64
N PHE A 469 19.95 -6.52 8.14
CA PHE A 469 19.75 -6.15 6.74
C PHE A 469 20.53 -7.09 5.80
N GLY A 470 21.67 -7.61 6.23
CA GLY A 470 22.39 -8.67 5.53
C GLY A 470 21.53 -9.93 5.33
N LEU A 471 20.78 -10.34 6.35
CA LEU A 471 19.86 -11.46 6.28
C LEU A 471 18.66 -11.17 5.35
N TYR A 472 18.11 -9.96 5.40
CA TYR A 472 17.09 -9.50 4.46
C TYR A 472 17.56 -9.55 3.00
N LEU A 473 18.77 -9.06 2.71
CA LEU A 473 19.36 -9.12 1.37
C LEU A 473 19.64 -10.56 0.93
N ALA A 474 20.07 -11.45 1.84
CA ALA A 474 20.24 -12.87 1.53
C ALA A 474 18.89 -13.51 1.13
N GLN A 475 17.80 -13.16 1.81
CA GLN A 475 16.46 -13.62 1.45
C GLN A 475 16.00 -13.06 0.10
N LEU A 476 16.28 -11.78 -0.21
CA LEU A 476 15.97 -11.19 -1.50
C LEU A 476 16.82 -11.83 -2.62
N GLN A 477 18.06 -12.21 -2.35
CA GLN A 477 18.94 -12.87 -3.31
C GLN A 477 18.35 -14.20 -3.84
N GLU A 478 17.71 -14.98 -2.97
CA GLU A 478 17.02 -16.22 -3.34
C GLU A 478 15.76 -15.97 -4.19
N ARG A 479 15.21 -14.74 -4.16
CA ARG A 479 13.90 -14.39 -4.73
C ARG A 479 13.96 -13.49 -5.96
N VAL A 480 15.02 -12.70 -6.10
CA VAL A 480 15.15 -11.62 -7.10
C VAL A 480 14.89 -12.07 -8.53
N LYS A 481 15.23 -13.33 -8.88
CA LYS A 481 15.01 -13.86 -10.24
C LYS A 481 13.53 -13.96 -10.62
N GLY A 482 12.67 -14.26 -9.65
CA GLY A 482 11.22 -14.37 -9.82
C GLY A 482 10.46 -13.10 -9.42
N LEU A 483 11.15 -12.12 -8.84
CA LEU A 483 10.57 -10.86 -8.34
C LEU A 483 11.15 -9.65 -9.09
N LYS A 484 10.99 -9.64 -10.42
CA LYS A 484 11.56 -8.61 -11.29
C LYS A 484 10.77 -7.32 -11.21
N ALA A 485 9.44 -7.39 -11.23
CA ALA A 485 8.59 -6.21 -11.13
C ALA A 485 8.72 -5.54 -9.74
N LEU A 486 8.91 -6.34 -8.69
CA LEU A 486 9.16 -5.87 -7.33
C LEU A 486 10.52 -5.16 -7.18
N THR A 487 11.51 -5.50 -8.01
CA THR A 487 12.85 -4.89 -7.95
C THR A 487 13.13 -3.89 -9.08
N GLU A 488 12.20 -3.72 -10.02
CA GLU A 488 12.23 -2.67 -11.04
C GLU A 488 11.62 -1.39 -10.46
N PRO A 489 12.41 -0.32 -10.27
CA PRO A 489 11.91 0.88 -9.60
C PRO A 489 11.04 1.71 -10.55
N VAL A 490 10.06 2.42 -9.99
CA VAL A 490 9.16 3.27 -10.79
C VAL A 490 9.72 4.68 -10.95
N ILE A 491 10.39 5.22 -9.93
CA ILE A 491 10.91 6.60 -9.95
C ILE A 491 12.31 6.76 -9.36
N GLY A 492 12.66 5.99 -8.33
CA GLY A 492 13.86 6.12 -7.50
C GLY A 492 14.83 4.96 -7.59
N ASP A 493 15.78 4.85 -6.68
CA ASP A 493 16.81 3.81 -6.76
C ASP A 493 16.27 2.46 -6.28
N SER A 494 16.53 1.43 -7.10
CA SER A 494 16.30 0.05 -6.69
C SER A 494 17.32 -0.41 -5.66
N LEU A 495 16.95 -1.39 -4.83
CA LEU A 495 17.92 -2.14 -4.00
C LEU A 495 18.93 -2.94 -4.84
N VAL A 496 18.51 -3.40 -6.03
CA VAL A 496 19.41 -4.11 -6.96
C VAL A 496 20.20 -3.11 -7.78
N ARG A 497 21.40 -3.53 -8.21
CA ARG A 497 22.24 -2.70 -9.03
C ARG A 497 21.70 -2.62 -10.45
N SER A 498 21.83 -1.44 -11.06
CA SER A 498 21.41 -1.21 -12.43
C SER A 498 22.24 -1.96 -13.48
N ASP A 499 23.49 -2.31 -13.16
CA ASP A 499 24.42 -3.04 -14.03
C ASP A 499 24.37 -4.57 -13.84
N ASP A 500 23.86 -5.05 -12.70
CA ASP A 500 23.61 -6.47 -12.44
C ASP A 500 22.36 -6.63 -11.54
N PRO A 501 21.22 -7.08 -12.09
CA PRO A 501 19.97 -7.22 -11.33
C PRO A 501 20.01 -8.35 -10.29
N ASN A 502 21.09 -9.14 -10.20
CA ASN A 502 21.26 -10.16 -9.16
C ASN A 502 22.22 -9.71 -8.03
N ALA A 503 22.76 -8.50 -8.12
CA ALA A 503 23.65 -7.92 -7.12
C ALA A 503 22.98 -6.70 -6.46
N PHE A 504 23.33 -6.43 -5.21
CA PHE A 504 22.79 -5.32 -4.43
C PHE A 504 23.81 -4.21 -4.22
N TRP A 505 23.35 -2.98 -4.00
CA TRP A 505 24.24 -1.87 -3.65
C TRP A 505 25.01 -2.15 -2.35
N LEU A 506 24.33 -2.71 -1.36
CA LEU A 506 24.89 -3.07 -0.04
C LEU A 506 25.30 -4.55 0.04
N GLN A 507 25.77 -5.14 -1.07
CA GLN A 507 26.12 -6.56 -1.19
C GLN A 507 27.00 -7.07 -0.04
N GLY A 508 27.93 -6.25 0.45
CA GLY A 508 28.87 -6.60 1.53
C GLY A 508 28.19 -6.96 2.86
N MET A 509 26.92 -6.59 3.07
CA MET A 509 26.17 -6.96 4.28
C MET A 509 25.69 -8.40 4.28
N ILE A 510 25.51 -9.05 3.12
CA ILE A 510 25.03 -10.44 3.07
C ILE A 510 25.95 -11.36 3.88
N ALA A 511 27.27 -11.16 3.77
CA ALA A 511 28.25 -11.93 4.55
C ALA A 511 28.13 -11.71 6.08
N LYS A 512 27.51 -10.60 6.52
CA LYS A 512 27.28 -10.29 7.94
C LYS A 512 25.96 -10.88 8.46
N GLY A 513 25.03 -11.24 7.58
CA GLY A 513 23.68 -11.71 7.96
C GLY A 513 23.59 -13.15 8.45
N GLY A 514 24.69 -13.90 8.38
CA GLY A 514 24.69 -15.32 8.68
C GLY A 514 24.04 -16.14 7.56
N LYS A 515 23.90 -17.45 7.80
CA LYS A 515 23.28 -18.36 6.82
C LYS A 515 21.75 -18.24 6.90
N LEU A 516 21.11 -17.98 5.76
CA LEU A 516 19.67 -18.09 5.61
C LEU A 516 19.23 -19.56 5.84
N ASP A 517 18.32 -19.76 6.78
CA ASP A 517 17.74 -21.05 7.11
C ASP A 517 16.21 -20.94 7.18
N MET A 518 15.56 -21.38 6.10
CA MET A 518 14.11 -21.41 6.03
C MET A 518 13.46 -22.38 7.02
N ASN A 519 14.18 -23.38 7.52
CA ASN A 519 13.67 -24.32 8.53
C ASN A 519 13.72 -23.77 9.96
N ASP A 520 14.56 -22.77 10.23
CA ASP A 520 14.63 -22.16 11.57
C ASP A 520 13.44 -21.23 11.79
N THR A 521 12.44 -21.67 12.56
CA THR A 521 11.24 -20.88 12.86
C THR A 521 11.51 -19.62 13.67
N LYS A 522 12.72 -19.47 14.24
CA LYS A 522 13.15 -18.25 14.94
C LYS A 522 13.82 -17.23 14.03
N GLN A 523 14.18 -17.63 12.81
CA GLN A 523 14.82 -16.76 11.84
C GLN A 523 13.80 -16.26 10.82
N LEU A 524 13.44 -14.97 10.91
CA LEU A 524 12.63 -14.30 9.90
C LEU A 524 13.47 -13.24 9.21
N ALA A 525 13.64 -13.35 7.89
CA ALA A 525 14.53 -12.48 7.13
C ALA A 525 13.80 -11.29 6.50
N ALA A 526 12.59 -11.51 6.00
CA ALA A 526 11.73 -10.53 5.38
C ALA A 526 10.26 -10.86 5.68
N MET A 527 9.41 -9.85 5.64
CA MET A 527 7.96 -9.97 5.81
C MET A 527 7.24 -10.13 4.46
N PRO A 528 5.98 -10.58 4.46
CA PRO A 528 5.09 -10.46 3.32
C PRO A 528 4.84 -8.99 2.92
N LEU A 529 4.34 -8.77 1.71
CA LEU A 529 3.92 -7.43 1.26
C LEU A 529 2.69 -6.97 2.05
N SER A 530 2.56 -5.66 2.24
CA SER A 530 1.41 -5.05 2.92
C SER A 530 1.14 -5.58 4.34
N SER A 531 2.21 -5.97 5.06
CA SER A 531 2.13 -6.53 6.41
C SER A 531 2.24 -5.52 7.55
N PHE A 532 2.74 -4.30 7.30
CA PHE A 532 3.03 -3.31 8.35
C PHE A 532 2.30 -1.99 8.14
N LEU A 533 2.11 -1.55 6.91
CA LEU A 533 1.51 -0.28 6.54
C LEU A 533 0.22 -0.52 5.75
N ARG A 534 -0.78 0.33 5.96
CA ARG A 534 -1.99 0.40 5.12
C ARG A 534 -2.31 1.84 4.72
N PHE A 535 -3.03 2.00 3.62
CA PHE A 535 -3.49 3.30 3.15
C PHE A 535 -4.77 3.73 3.87
N ASP A 536 -4.91 5.03 4.07
CA ASP A 536 -6.21 5.69 4.11
C ASP A 536 -6.55 6.13 2.69
N PRO A 537 -7.55 5.51 2.03
CA PRO A 537 -7.75 5.72 0.60
C PRO A 537 -8.36 7.09 0.26
N TRP A 538 -8.73 7.89 1.27
CA TRP A 538 -9.31 9.22 1.09
C TRP A 538 -8.32 10.34 1.35
N THR A 539 -7.52 10.23 2.41
CA THR A 539 -6.53 11.25 2.82
C THR A 539 -5.14 10.98 2.30
N ASP A 540 -4.92 9.82 1.68
CA ASP A 540 -3.63 9.35 1.17
C ASP A 540 -2.55 9.23 2.25
N LYS A 541 -2.96 9.16 3.53
CA LYS A 541 -2.06 8.88 4.64
C LYS A 541 -1.73 7.41 4.72
N VAL A 542 -0.50 7.10 5.10
CA VAL A 542 -0.12 5.75 5.50
C VAL A 542 -0.33 5.59 7.01
N ILE A 543 -0.87 4.44 7.41
CA ILE A 543 -1.19 4.10 8.78
C ILE A 543 -0.43 2.83 9.16
N SER A 544 0.40 2.91 10.18
CA SER A 544 1.06 1.74 10.77
C SER A 544 0.04 0.80 11.40
N MET A 545 0.16 -0.48 11.08
CA MET A 545 -0.66 -1.54 11.63
C MET A 545 -0.02 -2.09 12.91
N HIS A 546 -0.85 -2.36 13.91
CA HIS A 546 -0.44 -3.03 15.14
C HIS A 546 -0.99 -4.45 15.12
N THR A 547 -0.28 -5.33 14.40
CA THR A 547 -0.64 -6.74 14.24
C THR A 547 -0.14 -7.55 15.45
N ALA A 548 -0.87 -8.63 15.78
CA ALA A 548 -0.39 -9.59 16.74
C ALA A 548 0.77 -10.39 16.13
N ILE A 549 1.77 -10.73 16.94
CA ILE A 549 2.86 -11.61 16.52
C ILE A 549 2.32 -13.04 16.61
N GLU A 550 2.06 -13.63 15.45
CA GLU A 550 1.69 -15.04 15.36
C GLU A 550 2.94 -15.93 15.36
N PRO A 551 2.92 -17.09 16.05
CA PRO A 551 4.06 -18.00 16.07
C PRO A 551 4.23 -18.67 14.70
N ILE A 552 5.46 -18.61 14.15
CA ILE A 552 5.84 -19.32 12.92
C ILE A 552 5.90 -20.82 13.23
N LEU A 553 5.03 -21.61 12.60
CA LEU A 553 4.93 -23.06 12.80
C LEU A 553 5.85 -23.84 11.85
N GLY A 554 6.19 -23.25 10.70
CA GLY A 554 7.11 -23.84 9.73
C GLY A 554 7.60 -22.85 8.68
N ALA A 555 8.41 -23.35 7.74
CA ALA A 555 8.96 -22.55 6.65
C ALA A 555 7.89 -21.84 5.78
N PRO A 556 6.73 -22.47 5.45
CA PRO A 556 5.70 -21.82 4.64
C PRO A 556 5.09 -20.56 5.27
N ASP A 557 5.05 -20.47 6.60
CA ASP A 557 4.44 -19.33 7.31
C ASP A 557 5.25 -18.03 7.15
N LYS A 558 6.52 -18.12 6.73
CA LYS A 558 7.43 -16.98 6.61
C LYS A 558 7.06 -16.05 5.46
N MET A 559 6.56 -16.61 4.34
CA MET A 559 6.03 -15.88 3.17
C MET A 559 6.86 -14.63 2.74
N PRO A 560 8.19 -14.72 2.60
CA PRO A 560 9.02 -13.54 2.36
C PRO A 560 8.71 -12.93 0.98
N PHE A 561 8.39 -11.63 0.95
CA PHE A 561 8.02 -10.88 -0.26
C PHE A 561 6.77 -11.40 -0.98
N GLU A 562 5.93 -12.20 -0.32
CA GLU A 562 4.72 -12.71 -0.94
C GLU A 562 3.53 -11.78 -0.70
N VAL A 563 2.61 -11.78 -1.67
CA VAL A 563 1.25 -11.27 -1.44
C VAL A 563 0.57 -12.18 -0.42
N ALA A 564 -0.01 -11.57 0.61
CA ALA A 564 -0.75 -12.25 1.66
C ALA A 564 -2.23 -11.79 1.69
N PRO A 565 -3.14 -12.62 2.20
CA PRO A 565 -4.54 -12.22 2.40
C PRO A 565 -4.67 -10.98 3.28
N VAL A 566 -5.55 -10.06 2.89
CA VAL A 566 -5.78 -8.81 3.62
C VAL A 566 -6.87 -9.01 4.67
N TYR A 567 -6.56 -8.67 5.93
CA TYR A 567 -7.53 -8.63 7.02
C TYR A 567 -7.41 -7.31 7.77
N LEU A 568 -8.39 -6.42 7.58
CA LEU A 568 -8.35 -5.08 8.17
C LEU A 568 -9.08 -5.04 9.51
N LYS A 569 -8.44 -4.44 10.52
CA LYS A 569 -9.11 -4.01 11.75
C LYS A 569 -9.96 -2.77 11.46
N LEU A 570 -11.22 -2.97 11.08
CA LEU A 570 -12.11 -1.87 10.73
C LEU A 570 -12.51 -1.05 11.97
N SER A 571 -12.69 0.25 11.75
CA SER A 571 -13.21 1.20 12.72
C SER A 571 -14.13 2.18 12.00
N TYR A 572 -15.09 2.73 12.74
CA TYR A 572 -15.87 3.86 12.23
C TYR A 572 -14.99 5.10 12.15
N TYR A 573 -15.25 5.91 11.13
CA TYR A 573 -14.63 7.20 10.92
C TYR A 573 -14.75 8.06 12.18
N LYS A 574 -13.62 8.61 12.58
CA LYS A 574 -13.52 9.65 13.60
C LYS A 574 -13.04 10.90 12.90
N ALA A 575 -13.80 11.99 13.01
CA ALA A 575 -13.33 13.27 12.54
C ALA A 575 -11.98 13.58 13.19
N PRO A 576 -11.01 14.14 12.44
CA PRO A 576 -9.80 14.67 13.05
C PRO A 576 -10.20 15.56 14.23
N ALA A 577 -9.53 15.40 15.38
CA ALA A 577 -9.69 16.37 16.45
C ALA A 577 -9.33 17.74 15.86
N ALA A 578 -10.19 18.74 16.06
CA ALA A 578 -9.82 20.10 15.70
C ALA A 578 -8.48 20.39 16.36
N ASP A 579 -7.49 20.82 15.58
CA ASP A 579 -6.22 21.27 16.14
C ASP A 579 -6.57 22.24 17.27
N ALA A 580 -6.11 21.94 18.49
CA ALA A 580 -6.24 22.89 19.57
C ALA A 580 -5.60 24.17 19.05
N ALA A 581 -6.42 25.22 18.90
CA ALA A 581 -5.92 26.54 18.52
C ALA A 581 -4.67 26.78 19.37
N PRO A 582 -3.54 27.20 18.78
CA PRO A 582 -2.31 27.42 19.54
C PRO A 582 -2.70 28.26 20.74
N ALA A 583 -2.47 27.73 21.94
CA ALA A 583 -2.84 28.41 23.17
C ALA A 583 -2.25 29.80 23.07
N GLY A 584 -3.12 30.80 22.89
CA GLY A 584 -2.72 32.17 22.78
C GLY A 584 -1.85 32.44 23.98
N VAL A 585 -0.59 32.80 23.73
CA VAL A 585 0.30 33.25 24.79
C VAL A 585 -0.46 34.36 25.50
N GLN A 586 -0.95 34.08 26.70
CA GLN A 586 -1.43 35.13 27.58
C GLN A 586 -0.21 35.98 27.87
N THR A 587 -0.04 37.04 27.09
CA THR A 587 0.83 38.15 27.44
C THR A 587 0.32 38.67 28.77
N GLY A 588 1.08 38.39 29.84
CA GLY A 588 0.86 39.04 31.12
C GLY A 588 0.85 40.56 30.95
N PRO A 589 0.27 41.31 31.91
CA PRO A 589 0.20 42.75 31.81
C PRO A 589 1.62 43.33 31.63
N PRO A 590 1.80 44.39 30.83
CA PRO A 590 3.11 44.97 30.60
C PRO A 590 3.73 45.42 31.93
N PRO A 591 5.06 45.32 32.09
CA PRO A 591 5.72 45.81 33.29
C PRO A 591 5.46 47.32 33.42
N THR A 592 4.99 47.75 34.58
CA THR A 592 4.91 49.16 34.93
C THR A 592 6.31 49.75 34.94
N ASP A 593 6.54 50.77 34.11
CA ASP A 593 7.74 51.61 34.10
C ASP A 593 8.05 52.12 35.51
N ASN A 594 9.11 51.58 36.12
CA ASN A 594 9.76 52.17 37.28
C ASN A 594 11.02 52.91 36.81
N THR A 595 10.83 53.98 36.04
CA THR A 595 11.85 55.04 35.93
C THR A 595 11.74 55.96 37.14
N ALA A 596 12.55 55.67 38.17
CA ALA A 596 12.86 56.64 39.20
C ALA A 596 13.73 57.77 38.57
N PRO A 597 13.53 59.05 38.94
CA PRO A 597 14.21 60.17 38.29
C PRO A 597 15.68 60.24 38.71
N ALA A 598 16.58 60.44 37.75
CA ALA A 598 17.98 60.77 38.03
C ALA A 598 18.09 62.20 38.63
N PRO A 599 19.07 62.47 39.51
CA PRO A 599 19.15 63.71 40.26
C PRO A 599 19.64 64.87 39.38
N ALA A 600 19.07 66.06 39.60
CA ALA A 600 19.46 67.29 38.95
C ALA A 600 20.92 67.68 39.28
N ALA A 601 21.71 67.97 38.25
CA ALA A 601 23.01 68.62 38.39
C ALA A 601 22.82 70.14 38.62
N PRO A 602 23.57 70.77 39.55
CA PRO A 602 23.41 72.17 39.91
C PRO A 602 24.11 73.10 38.91
N THR A 603 23.42 74.14 38.47
CA THR A 603 24.04 75.29 37.79
C THR A 603 24.82 76.12 38.80
N GLY A 604 26.14 76.18 38.63
CA GLY A 604 27.04 77.01 39.42
C GLY A 604 26.85 78.51 39.16
N THR A 605 26.67 79.22 40.26
CA THR A 605 26.72 80.67 40.44
C THR A 605 28.13 81.23 40.26
N ALA A 606 28.22 82.49 39.82
CA ALA A 606 29.46 83.26 39.77
C ALA A 606 30.10 83.42 41.16
N GLN A 607 31.40 83.10 41.29
CA GLN A 607 32.45 84.03 41.76
C GLN A 607 33.79 83.32 42.08
N ASN A 608 34.84 83.90 41.51
CA ASN A 608 36.21 84.10 42.00
C ASN A 608 37.14 82.95 42.45
N ALA A 609 38.35 83.07 41.87
CA ALA A 609 39.68 82.92 42.47
C ALA A 609 40.31 81.50 42.59
N THR A 610 41.30 81.29 41.72
CA THR A 610 42.61 80.63 41.97
C THR A 610 43.23 80.95 43.36
N PRO A 611 44.30 80.25 43.83
CA PRO A 611 45.00 79.07 43.31
C PRO A 611 45.41 78.02 44.39
N ASN A 612 46.13 76.99 43.91
CA ASN A 612 47.35 76.39 44.47
C ASN A 612 47.33 74.92 44.95
N GLN A 613 48.32 74.23 44.36
CA GLN A 613 49.00 72.96 44.66
C GLN A 613 48.33 71.66 44.24
#